data_AF-A0A821Z691-F1
#
_entry.id   AF-A0A821Z691-F1
#
_cell.length_a   1.000
_cell.length_b   1.000
_cell.length_c   1.000
_cell.angle_alpha   90.00
_cell.angle_beta   90.00
_cell.angle_gamma   90.00
#
_symmetry.space_group_name_H-M   'P 1'
#
loop_
_entity.id
_entity.type
_entity.pdbx_description
1 polymer ?
#
loop_
_entity_poly.entity_id
_entity_poly.type
_entity_poly.pdbx_seq_one_letter_code
_entity_poly.pdbx_strand_id
1 'polypeptide(L)'
;MDTWAKYDDIEIYTNLDLVSDIFRNPRIRNNTIIDMFLLNVPLEKLTLHSLFPFLFEILFQPSLEIINALQPIFQDIENGYTLTCIHLRMGQNPSNPLDASFGDRASAVEDIINFLNRTKLQKMRNTRVFVTSDSEQALSKIVHQFPSQTVTIPGPIIHVDRPANRIHLLHGFLKVVIDFYVLGECDTSILTASGFSALANRRRIEPYQKLFKYDGSRRQIERCHDIYEYAQPPKTVK
;
A
#
# COMPACT_ATOMS: atom_id res chain seq x y z
N MET A 1 25.06 -22.43 -28.69
CA MET A 1 24.27 -21.60 -27.77
C MET A 1 22.93 -22.28 -27.66
N ASP A 2 22.75 -23.13 -26.65
CA ASP A 2 21.44 -23.73 -26.40
C ASP A 2 20.57 -22.65 -25.76
N THR A 3 19.54 -22.22 -26.48
CA THR A 3 18.54 -21.29 -25.97
C THR A 3 17.77 -21.97 -24.84
N TRP A 4 17.63 -21.26 -23.72
CA TRP A 4 17.09 -21.80 -22.46
C TRP A 4 15.60 -22.15 -22.51
N ALA A 5 14.89 -21.77 -23.57
CA ALA A 5 13.50 -22.12 -23.80
C ALA A 5 13.36 -22.77 -25.18
N LYS A 6 12.65 -23.90 -25.20
CA LYS A 6 12.13 -24.53 -26.43
C LYS A 6 11.03 -23.69 -27.09
N TYR A 7 10.55 -22.67 -26.39
CA TYR A 7 9.44 -21.82 -26.78
C TYR A 7 9.96 -20.42 -27.04
N ASP A 8 9.57 -19.85 -28.17
CA ASP A 8 9.89 -18.46 -28.51
C ASP A 8 9.05 -17.48 -27.68
N ASP A 9 7.83 -17.89 -27.29
CA ASP A 9 6.89 -17.11 -26.50
C ASP A 9 6.47 -17.85 -25.22
N ILE A 10 6.50 -17.15 -24.09
CA ILE A 10 6.02 -17.64 -22.80
C ILE A 10 5.01 -16.65 -22.24
N GLU A 11 3.76 -17.07 -22.12
CA GLU A 11 2.70 -16.30 -21.44
C GLU A 11 2.56 -16.76 -20.00
N ILE A 12 2.57 -15.81 -19.06
CA ILE A 12 2.48 -16.08 -17.62
C ILE A 12 1.28 -15.33 -17.04
N TYR A 13 0.36 -16.09 -16.44
CA TYR A 13 -0.76 -15.56 -15.66
C TYR A 13 -0.59 -16.02 -14.22
N THR A 14 -0.23 -15.10 -13.33
CA THR A 14 0.03 -15.45 -11.92
C THR A 14 -0.33 -14.33 -10.97
N ASN A 15 -0.81 -14.71 -9.80
CA ASN A 15 -0.90 -13.88 -8.59
C ASN A 15 -0.01 -14.44 -7.46
N LEU A 16 0.85 -15.43 -7.78
CA LEU A 16 1.76 -16.07 -6.85
C LEU A 16 3.06 -15.26 -6.73
N ASP A 17 3.55 -15.18 -5.50
CA ASP A 17 4.93 -14.80 -5.23
C ASP A 17 5.84 -16.00 -5.53
N LEU A 18 6.61 -15.90 -6.61
CA LEU A 18 7.56 -16.93 -7.05
C LEU A 18 9.03 -16.56 -6.76
N VAL A 19 9.28 -15.44 -6.08
CA VAL A 19 10.65 -14.90 -5.90
C VAL A 19 11.54 -15.92 -5.19
N SER A 20 11.05 -16.48 -4.07
CA SER A 20 11.81 -17.46 -3.29
C SER A 20 12.08 -18.74 -4.09
N ASP A 21 11.11 -19.18 -4.90
CA ASP A 21 11.23 -20.39 -5.71
C ASP A 21 12.23 -20.21 -6.85
N ILE A 22 12.26 -19.02 -7.46
CA ILE A 22 13.24 -18.64 -8.47
C ILE A 22 14.65 -18.75 -7.86
N PHE A 23 14.93 -18.07 -6.74
CA PHE A 23 16.27 -18.09 -6.14
C PHE A 23 16.71 -19.46 -5.62
N ARG A 24 15.76 -20.34 -5.27
CA ARG A 24 16.06 -21.72 -4.84
C ARG A 24 16.24 -22.70 -5.99
N ASN A 25 15.89 -22.33 -7.22
CA ASN A 25 15.96 -23.22 -8.37
C ASN A 25 17.43 -23.53 -8.71
N PRO A 26 17.88 -24.80 -8.57
CA PRO A 26 19.28 -25.16 -8.80
C PRO A 26 19.72 -24.96 -10.26
N ARG A 27 18.77 -24.91 -11.20
CA ARG A 27 19.07 -24.78 -12.64
C ARG A 27 19.48 -23.37 -13.06
N ILE A 28 19.15 -22.35 -12.27
CA ILE A 28 19.48 -20.95 -12.60
C ILE A 28 20.61 -20.39 -11.73
N ARG A 29 21.27 -21.22 -10.92
CA ARG A 29 22.31 -20.77 -9.98
C ARG A 29 23.51 -20.12 -10.65
N ASN A 30 23.86 -20.51 -11.87
CA ASN A 30 24.97 -19.92 -12.61
C ASN A 30 24.56 -18.67 -13.41
N ASN A 31 23.36 -18.12 -13.18
CA ASN A 31 22.91 -16.91 -13.83
C ASN A 31 23.53 -15.69 -13.11
N THR A 32 24.20 -14.82 -13.87
CA THR A 32 24.90 -13.64 -13.33
C THR A 32 24.01 -12.73 -12.47
N ILE A 33 22.72 -12.60 -12.80
CA ILE A 33 21.77 -11.79 -12.02
C ILE A 33 21.49 -12.48 -10.69
N ILE A 34 21.25 -13.79 -10.70
CA ILE A 34 21.04 -14.59 -9.49
C ILE A 34 22.28 -14.52 -8.58
N ASP A 35 23.47 -14.67 -9.16
CA ASP A 35 24.74 -14.53 -8.45
C ASP A 35 24.90 -13.15 -7.83
N MET A 36 24.56 -12.08 -8.55
CA MET A 36 24.64 -10.70 -8.02
C MET A 36 23.81 -10.50 -6.75
N PHE A 37 22.59 -11.06 -6.71
CA PHE A 37 21.76 -11.02 -5.51
C PHE A 37 22.34 -11.88 -4.37
N LEU A 38 22.78 -13.10 -4.68
CA LEU A 38 23.33 -14.04 -3.70
C LEU A 38 24.67 -13.57 -3.09
N LEU A 39 25.45 -12.76 -3.80
CA LEU A 39 26.69 -12.17 -3.29
C LEU A 39 26.44 -11.20 -2.12
N ASN A 40 25.30 -10.51 -2.12
CA ASN A 40 25.02 -9.41 -1.20
C ASN A 40 23.90 -9.75 -0.20
N VAL A 41 23.05 -10.72 -0.51
CA VAL A 41 21.87 -11.06 0.28
C VAL A 41 21.82 -12.58 0.48
N PRO A 42 21.79 -13.08 1.74
CA PRO A 42 21.62 -14.50 2.03
C PRO A 42 20.33 -15.06 1.41
N LEU A 43 20.36 -16.32 0.97
CA LEU A 43 19.25 -16.97 0.27
C LEU A 43 17.94 -16.94 1.08
N GLU A 44 18.01 -17.06 2.40
CA GLU A 44 16.86 -16.99 3.30
C GLU A 44 16.20 -15.60 3.35
N LYS A 45 16.92 -14.55 2.94
CA LYS A 45 16.42 -13.17 2.83
C LYS A 45 15.96 -12.81 1.43
N LEU A 46 16.20 -13.64 0.42
CA LEU A 46 15.73 -13.44 -0.97
C LEU A 46 14.26 -13.81 -1.12
N THR A 47 13.41 -13.10 -0.39
CA THR A 47 11.95 -13.20 -0.44
C THR A 47 11.38 -11.97 -1.11
N LEU A 48 10.14 -12.04 -1.64
CA LEU A 48 9.46 -10.83 -2.11
C LEU A 48 9.37 -9.79 -0.99
N HIS A 49 9.22 -10.20 0.26
CA HIS A 49 9.15 -9.25 1.37
C HIS A 49 10.38 -8.32 1.44
N SER A 50 11.58 -8.87 1.29
CA SER A 50 12.82 -8.10 1.38
C SER A 50 13.19 -7.44 0.05
N LEU A 51 12.82 -8.06 -1.07
CA LEU A 51 13.20 -7.57 -2.39
C LEU A 51 12.16 -6.62 -3.01
N PHE A 52 10.93 -6.57 -2.49
CA PHE A 52 9.87 -5.75 -3.07
C PHE A 52 10.23 -4.27 -3.17
N PRO A 53 10.79 -3.59 -2.15
CA PRO A 53 11.24 -2.20 -2.31
C PRO A 53 12.14 -2.03 -3.53
N PHE A 54 13.17 -2.86 -3.63
CA PHE A 54 14.19 -2.75 -4.67
C PHE A 54 13.64 -3.09 -6.07
N LEU A 55 12.93 -4.21 -6.19
CA LEU A 55 12.33 -4.64 -7.45
C LEU A 55 11.27 -3.64 -7.92
N PHE A 56 10.49 -3.09 -6.98
CA PHE A 56 9.47 -2.11 -7.33
C PHE A 56 10.12 -0.85 -7.93
N GLU A 57 11.12 -0.28 -7.25
CA GLU A 57 11.78 0.93 -7.73
C GLU A 57 12.48 0.69 -9.08
N ILE A 58 13.03 -0.49 -9.36
CA ILE A 58 13.63 -0.78 -10.67
C ILE A 58 12.58 -0.92 -11.77
N LEU A 59 11.51 -1.66 -11.51
CA LEU A 59 10.55 -2.06 -12.53
C LEU A 59 9.47 -1.00 -12.81
N PHE A 60 9.11 -0.22 -11.79
CA PHE A 60 8.00 0.73 -11.84
C PHE A 60 8.52 2.14 -11.65
N GLN A 61 9.07 2.71 -12.71
CA GLN A 61 9.45 4.12 -12.74
C GLN A 61 8.20 4.99 -12.97
N PRO A 62 7.92 5.99 -12.11
CA PRO A 62 6.74 6.82 -12.26
C PRO A 62 6.84 7.69 -13.52
N SER A 63 5.70 7.93 -14.17
CA SER A 63 5.62 8.89 -15.28
C SER A 63 5.79 10.33 -14.78
N LEU A 64 6.08 11.26 -15.68
CA LEU A 64 6.17 12.68 -15.34
C LEU A 64 4.88 13.21 -14.69
N GLU A 65 3.72 12.70 -15.12
CA GLU A 65 2.42 13.06 -14.53
C GLU A 65 2.33 12.64 -13.06
N ILE A 66 2.77 11.42 -12.73
CA ILE A 66 2.82 10.93 -11.34
C ILE A 66 3.83 11.72 -10.52
N ILE A 67 5.03 11.98 -11.07
CA ILE A 67 6.08 12.77 -10.40
C ILE A 67 5.56 14.17 -10.04
N ASN A 68 4.92 14.85 -10.99
CA ASN A 68 4.37 16.19 -10.77
C ASN A 68 3.26 16.17 -9.71
N ALA A 69 2.43 15.13 -9.67
CA ALA A 69 1.38 14.98 -8.67
C ALA A 69 1.94 14.69 -7.26
N LEU A 70 3.09 14.00 -7.16
CA LEU A 70 3.76 13.71 -5.89
C LEU A 70 4.58 14.89 -5.35
N GLN A 71 5.01 15.79 -6.24
CA GLN A 71 5.93 16.87 -5.92
C GLN A 71 5.54 17.71 -4.67
N PRO A 72 4.28 18.11 -4.46
CA PRO A 72 3.91 18.87 -3.26
C PRO A 72 4.15 18.11 -1.95
N ILE A 73 3.90 16.79 -1.96
CA ILE A 73 4.11 15.93 -0.79
C ILE A 73 5.61 15.74 -0.55
N PHE A 74 6.39 15.54 -1.61
CA PHE A 74 7.85 15.38 -1.49
C PHE A 74 8.52 16.68 -1.04
N GLN A 75 8.04 17.84 -1.49
CA GLN A 75 8.49 19.13 -0.96
C GLN A 75 8.21 19.27 0.54
N ASP A 76 7.04 18.83 1.04
CA ASP A 76 6.78 18.80 2.49
C ASP A 76 7.81 17.91 3.20
N ILE A 77 8.09 16.70 2.69
CA ILE A 77 9.08 15.78 3.27
C ILE A 77 10.48 16.40 3.29
N GLU A 78 10.93 16.98 2.17
CA GLU A 78 12.22 17.69 2.05
C GLU A 78 12.32 18.87 3.01
N ASN A 79 11.20 19.56 3.28
CA ASN A 79 11.11 20.63 4.28
C ASN A 79 11.04 20.11 5.73
N GLY A 80 11.25 18.82 5.96
CA GLY A 80 11.31 18.19 7.26
C GLY A 80 9.93 17.93 7.88
N TYR A 81 8.88 17.83 7.06
CA TYR A 81 7.60 17.33 7.54
C TYR A 81 7.61 15.81 7.67
N THR A 82 6.99 15.31 8.73
CA THR A 82 6.67 13.89 8.86
C THR A 82 5.32 13.59 8.22
N LEU A 83 5.20 12.43 7.59
CA LEU A 83 3.97 11.97 6.95
C LEU A 83 3.31 10.84 7.75
N THR A 84 2.14 11.12 8.33
CA THR A 84 1.26 10.10 8.92
C THR A 84 0.19 9.72 7.91
N CYS A 85 0.23 8.49 7.42
CA CYS A 85 -0.69 8.01 6.41
C CYS A 85 -1.80 7.16 7.01
N ILE A 86 -3.01 7.35 6.50
CA ILE A 86 -4.21 6.62 6.87
C ILE A 86 -4.80 6.01 5.61
N HIS A 87 -4.98 4.69 5.60
CA HIS A 87 -5.69 4.00 4.53
C HIS A 87 -6.93 3.30 5.04
N LEU A 88 -8.09 3.69 4.51
CA LEU A 88 -9.41 3.22 4.89
C LEU A 88 -10.02 2.36 3.76
N ARG A 89 -10.20 1.08 4.03
CA ARG A 89 -10.87 0.10 3.20
C ARG A 89 -12.17 -0.23 3.88
N MET A 90 -13.24 0.45 3.51
CA MET A 90 -14.55 0.34 4.12
C MET A 90 -15.37 -0.81 3.55
N GLY A 91 -15.07 -1.28 2.33
CA GLY A 91 -15.88 -2.30 1.69
C GLY A 91 -17.09 -1.68 1.01
N GLN A 92 -18.22 -2.37 1.12
CA GLN A 92 -19.50 -1.91 0.61
C GLN A 92 -19.87 -0.55 1.21
N ASN A 93 -19.99 0.47 0.36
CA ASN A 93 -20.38 1.83 0.77
C ASN A 93 -21.03 2.58 -0.41
N PRO A 94 -21.61 3.78 -0.24
CA PRO A 94 -22.25 4.51 -1.33
C PRO A 94 -21.36 4.76 -2.55
N SER A 95 -20.05 4.96 -2.36
CA SER A 95 -19.07 5.11 -3.44
C SER A 95 -18.67 3.77 -4.08
N ASN A 96 -18.83 2.65 -3.35
CA ASN A 96 -18.52 1.29 -3.81
C ASN A 96 -19.64 0.30 -3.43
N PRO A 97 -20.84 0.39 -4.03
CA PRO A 97 -22.02 -0.35 -3.57
C PRO A 97 -21.96 -1.86 -3.84
N LEU A 98 -21.12 -2.29 -4.77
CA LEU A 98 -20.99 -3.70 -5.20
C LEU A 98 -19.88 -4.46 -4.48
N ASP A 99 -19.28 -3.86 -3.45
CA ASP A 99 -18.13 -4.45 -2.78
C ASP A 99 -18.52 -5.35 -1.59
N ALA A 100 -17.54 -6.06 -1.03
CA ALA A 100 -17.76 -6.88 0.16
C ALA A 100 -18.08 -6.02 1.38
N SER A 101 -19.09 -6.40 2.15
CA SER A 101 -19.44 -5.72 3.40
C SER A 101 -18.49 -6.14 4.54
N PHE A 102 -17.95 -5.15 5.26
CA PHE A 102 -17.08 -5.35 6.42
C PHE A 102 -17.71 -4.69 7.65
N GLY A 103 -18.65 -5.38 8.29
CA GLY A 103 -19.41 -4.83 9.42
C GLY A 103 -18.55 -4.40 10.62
N ASP A 104 -17.38 -5.03 10.79
CA ASP A 104 -16.39 -4.73 11.82
C ASP A 104 -15.66 -3.39 11.61
N ARG A 105 -15.83 -2.75 10.44
CA ARG A 105 -15.18 -1.48 10.07
C ARG A 105 -16.08 -0.25 10.23
N ALA A 106 -17.33 -0.43 10.68
CA ALA A 106 -18.28 0.67 10.81
C ALA A 106 -17.78 1.82 11.69
N SER A 107 -16.96 1.53 12.70
CA SER A 107 -16.39 2.52 13.63
C SER A 107 -14.90 2.84 13.37
N ALA A 108 -14.32 2.32 12.28
CA ALA A 108 -12.88 2.43 12.03
C ALA A 108 -12.42 3.90 11.96
N VAL A 109 -13.22 4.77 11.35
CA VAL A 109 -12.89 6.20 11.19
C VAL A 109 -12.81 6.89 12.56
N GLU A 110 -13.82 6.70 13.39
CA GLU A 110 -13.90 7.27 14.73
C GLU A 110 -12.79 6.73 15.63
N ASP A 111 -12.51 5.43 15.56
CA ASP A 111 -11.48 4.79 16.36
C ASP A 111 -10.06 5.26 15.92
N ILE A 112 -9.83 5.49 14.62
CA ILE A 112 -8.60 6.11 14.08
C ILE A 112 -8.46 7.56 14.54
N ILE A 113 -9.51 8.38 14.47
CA ILE A 113 -9.50 9.77 14.97
C ILE A 113 -9.13 9.79 16.45
N ASN A 114 -9.75 8.91 17.25
CA ASN A 114 -9.47 8.78 18.67
C ASN A 114 -8.02 8.38 18.92
N PHE A 115 -7.48 7.44 18.14
CA PHE A 115 -6.09 7.01 18.21
C PHE A 115 -5.13 8.17 17.93
N LEU A 116 -5.35 8.94 16.85
CA LEU A 116 -4.56 10.12 16.52
C LEU A 116 -4.60 11.14 17.67
N ASN A 117 -5.79 11.48 18.15
CA ASN A 117 -5.98 12.41 19.26
C ASN A 117 -5.24 12.01 20.54
N ARG A 118 -5.27 10.72 20.89
CA ARG A 118 -4.59 10.19 22.08
C ARG A 118 -3.07 10.16 21.93
N THR A 119 -2.58 9.74 20.77
CA THR A 119 -1.14 9.64 20.47
C THR A 119 -0.50 10.97 20.13
N LYS A 120 -1.32 12.00 19.83
CA LYS A 120 -0.92 13.33 19.40
C LYS A 120 -0.08 13.33 18.12
N LEU A 121 -0.19 12.28 17.28
CA LEU A 121 0.57 12.16 16.04
C LEU A 121 0.36 13.36 15.11
N GLN A 122 -0.88 13.83 14.98
CA GLN A 122 -1.25 15.01 14.22
C GLN A 122 -0.78 16.33 14.87
N LYS A 123 -0.56 16.37 16.18
CA LYS A 123 -0.15 17.60 16.89
C LYS A 123 1.36 17.82 16.90
N MET A 124 2.13 16.87 16.39
CA MET A 124 3.56 17.05 16.21
C MET A 124 3.80 18.21 15.23
N ARG A 125 4.79 19.05 15.54
CA ARG A 125 5.16 20.16 14.66
C ARG A 125 5.63 19.57 13.33
N ASN A 126 5.22 20.20 12.23
CA ASN A 126 5.54 19.76 10.87
C ASN A 126 5.04 18.34 10.56
N THR A 127 3.77 18.03 10.88
CA THR A 127 3.16 16.76 10.45
C THR A 127 2.06 16.98 9.43
N ARG A 128 2.09 16.19 8.35
CA ARG A 128 0.99 16.03 7.40
C ARG A 128 0.27 14.72 7.66
N VAL A 129 -1.05 14.74 7.53
CA VAL A 129 -1.90 13.55 7.62
C VAL A 129 -2.37 13.22 6.21
N PHE A 130 -1.72 12.25 5.57
CA PHE A 130 -2.21 11.76 4.29
C PHE A 130 -3.37 10.79 4.53
N VAL A 131 -4.49 10.95 3.83
CA VAL A 131 -5.60 10.00 3.90
C VAL A 131 -6.07 9.57 2.53
N THR A 132 -6.23 8.26 2.36
CA THR A 132 -6.86 7.66 1.18
C THR A 132 -7.90 6.61 1.61
N SER A 133 -8.95 6.45 0.81
CA SER A 133 -10.06 5.56 1.11
C SER A 133 -10.78 5.12 -0.15
N ASP A 134 -11.50 4.01 -0.02
CA ASP A 134 -12.55 3.57 -0.94
C ASP A 134 -13.94 4.15 -0.60
N SER A 135 -14.02 5.11 0.32
CA SER A 135 -15.28 5.74 0.76
C SER A 135 -15.11 7.25 0.91
N GLU A 136 -15.89 8.02 0.14
CA GLU A 136 -15.92 9.48 0.23
C GLU A 136 -16.34 9.98 1.62
N GLN A 137 -17.31 9.30 2.25
CA GLN A 137 -17.76 9.64 3.58
C GLN A 137 -16.63 9.50 4.62
N ALA A 138 -15.86 8.42 4.53
CA ALA A 138 -14.75 8.16 5.44
C ALA A 138 -13.62 9.20 5.25
N LEU A 139 -13.30 9.56 4.00
CA LEU A 139 -12.35 10.64 3.68
C LEU A 139 -12.81 11.97 4.26
N SER A 140 -14.05 12.35 3.96
CA SER A 140 -14.64 13.61 4.40
C SER A 140 -14.55 13.75 5.92
N LYS A 141 -14.89 12.72 6.69
CA LYS A 141 -14.80 12.76 8.17
C LYS A 141 -13.39 13.08 8.66
N ILE A 142 -12.35 12.45 8.12
CA ILE A 142 -10.95 12.71 8.51
C ILE A 142 -10.52 14.13 8.13
N VAL A 143 -10.82 14.55 6.89
CA VAL A 143 -10.50 15.90 6.40
C VAL A 143 -11.15 16.98 7.25
N HIS A 144 -12.43 16.83 7.59
CA HIS A 144 -13.14 17.77 8.47
C HIS A 144 -12.56 17.82 9.88
N GLN A 145 -12.04 16.70 10.38
CA GLN A 145 -11.46 16.63 11.71
C GLN A 145 -10.07 17.29 11.79
N PHE A 146 -9.28 17.27 10.71
CA PHE A 146 -7.92 17.81 10.66
C PHE A 146 -7.66 18.66 9.40
N PRO A 147 -8.42 19.75 9.17
CA PRO A 147 -8.49 20.42 7.86
C PRO A 147 -7.17 21.07 7.40
N SER A 148 -6.34 21.55 8.33
CA SER A 148 -5.07 22.24 8.02
C SER A 148 -3.87 21.31 7.85
N GLN A 149 -4.04 20.03 8.17
CA GLN A 149 -2.97 19.03 8.18
C GLN A 149 -3.21 17.90 7.20
N THR A 150 -4.46 17.70 6.81
CA THR A 150 -4.84 16.59 5.94
C THR A 150 -4.50 16.88 4.49
N VAL A 151 -3.89 15.89 3.84
CA VAL A 151 -3.62 15.90 2.40
C VAL A 151 -4.29 14.67 1.79
N THR A 152 -4.91 14.85 0.62
CA THR A 152 -5.55 13.79 -0.16
C THR A 152 -5.20 13.96 -1.62
N ILE A 153 -5.10 12.87 -2.38
CA ILE A 153 -5.02 12.96 -3.84
C ILE A 153 -6.42 13.17 -4.40
N PRO A 154 -6.67 14.25 -5.16
CA PRO A 154 -7.97 14.47 -5.78
C PRO A 154 -8.21 13.44 -6.88
N GLY A 155 -9.48 13.05 -7.04
CA GLY A 155 -9.90 12.17 -8.14
C GLY A 155 -10.96 11.18 -7.72
N PRO A 156 -11.54 10.46 -8.69
CA PRO A 156 -12.62 9.52 -8.46
C PRO A 156 -12.11 8.27 -7.74
N ILE A 157 -12.91 7.76 -6.79
CA ILE A 157 -12.68 6.46 -6.17
C ILE A 157 -13.14 5.38 -7.15
N ILE A 158 -12.24 4.48 -7.53
CA ILE A 158 -12.54 3.36 -8.45
C ILE A 158 -11.96 2.04 -7.94
N HIS A 159 -12.52 0.93 -8.40
CA HIS A 159 -11.86 -0.37 -8.37
C HIS A 159 -11.20 -0.64 -9.72
N VAL A 160 -9.87 -0.71 -9.75
CA VAL A 160 -9.10 -0.95 -10.99
C VAL A 160 -9.38 -2.32 -11.61
N ASP A 161 -9.73 -3.31 -10.79
CA ASP A 161 -10.00 -4.69 -11.22
C ASP A 161 -11.45 -4.92 -11.70
N ARG A 162 -12.32 -3.92 -11.55
CA ARG A 162 -13.73 -4.02 -11.94
C ARG A 162 -13.96 -3.22 -13.21
N PRO A 163 -14.83 -3.68 -14.12
CA PRO A 163 -15.25 -2.88 -15.25
C PRO A 163 -16.03 -1.67 -14.72
N ALA A 164 -15.32 -0.56 -14.46
CA ALA A 164 -15.93 0.72 -14.16
C ALA A 164 -16.68 1.22 -15.39
N ASN A 165 -17.72 2.05 -15.19
CA ASN A 165 -18.17 2.93 -16.27
C ASN A 165 -16.94 3.72 -16.74
N ARG A 166 -16.54 3.51 -18.01
CA ARG A 166 -15.23 3.89 -18.58
C ARG A 166 -14.89 5.38 -18.47
N ILE A 167 -15.85 6.22 -18.10
CA ILE A 167 -15.81 7.70 -18.14
C ILE A 167 -14.73 8.28 -17.22
N HIS A 168 -14.24 7.54 -16.22
CA HIS A 168 -13.25 8.04 -15.27
C HIS A 168 -12.07 7.09 -14.99
N LEU A 169 -11.89 6.05 -15.82
CA LEU A 169 -10.90 5.02 -15.56
C LEU A 169 -9.47 5.58 -15.47
N LEU A 170 -9.10 6.48 -16.39
CA LEU A 170 -7.75 7.06 -16.42
C LEU A 170 -7.43 7.87 -15.15
N HIS A 171 -8.30 8.83 -14.79
CA HIS A 171 -8.07 9.66 -13.61
C HIS A 171 -8.15 8.87 -12.29
N GLY A 172 -9.06 7.90 -12.21
CA GLY A 172 -9.17 7.02 -11.05
C GLY A 172 -7.95 6.11 -10.92
N PHE A 173 -7.45 5.57 -12.03
CA PHE A 173 -6.25 4.75 -12.05
C PHE A 173 -5.03 5.57 -11.61
N LEU A 174 -4.87 6.77 -12.18
CA LEU A 174 -3.80 7.68 -11.81
C LEU A 174 -3.83 8.01 -10.31
N LYS A 175 -5.01 8.34 -9.77
CA LYS A 175 -5.19 8.55 -8.32
C LYS A 175 -4.75 7.34 -7.51
N VAL A 176 -5.18 6.13 -7.87
CA VAL A 176 -4.82 4.89 -7.17
C VAL A 176 -3.31 4.66 -7.19
N VAL A 177 -2.65 4.93 -8.32
CA VAL A 177 -1.20 4.83 -8.43
C VAL A 177 -0.51 5.87 -7.53
N ILE A 178 -0.94 7.13 -7.56
CA ILE A 178 -0.36 8.18 -6.70
C ILE A 178 -0.57 7.84 -5.21
N ASP A 179 -1.77 7.41 -4.82
CA ASP A 179 -2.06 6.96 -3.46
C ASP A 179 -1.10 5.83 -3.03
N PHE A 180 -0.83 4.88 -3.93
CA PHE A 180 0.12 3.78 -3.69
C PHE A 180 1.55 4.30 -3.49
N TYR A 181 1.96 5.30 -4.27
CA TYR A 181 3.26 5.95 -4.09
C TYR A 181 3.37 6.64 -2.73
N VAL A 182 2.40 7.48 -2.38
CA VAL A 182 2.41 8.23 -1.12
C VAL A 182 2.40 7.28 0.09
N LEU A 183 1.63 6.19 0.04
CA LEU A 183 1.59 5.18 1.10
C LEU A 183 2.94 4.48 1.35
N GLY A 184 3.84 4.48 0.37
CA GLY A 184 5.20 3.94 0.51
C GLY A 184 6.20 4.93 1.12
N GLU A 185 5.86 6.21 1.26
CA GLU A 185 6.76 7.26 1.79
C GLU A 185 6.44 7.65 3.24
N CYS A 186 5.52 6.94 3.90
CA CYS A 186 5.01 7.33 5.21
C CYS A 186 6.03 7.06 6.33
N ASP A 187 6.14 7.99 7.28
CA ASP A 187 6.83 7.76 8.54
C ASP A 187 6.02 6.88 9.48
N THR A 188 4.69 7.06 9.46
CA THR A 188 3.73 6.32 10.26
C THR A 188 2.55 5.93 9.39
N SER A 189 2.13 4.68 9.47
CA SER A 189 1.02 4.15 8.67
C SER A 189 -0.05 3.55 9.56
N ILE A 190 -1.30 3.98 9.40
CA ILE A 190 -2.47 3.48 10.12
C ILE A 190 -3.43 2.92 9.10
N LEU A 191 -3.59 1.61 9.09
CA LEU A 191 -4.30 0.94 8.02
C LEU A 191 -5.60 0.30 8.56
N THR A 192 -6.54 0.06 7.64
CA THR A 192 -7.59 -0.99 7.73
C THR A 192 -7.30 -2.12 6.72
N ALA A 193 -7.73 -3.36 7.01
CA ALA A 193 -7.22 -4.56 6.31
C ALA A 193 -7.45 -4.48 4.79
N SER A 194 -6.34 -4.42 4.04
CA SER A 194 -6.31 -4.22 2.60
C SER A 194 -4.98 -4.65 1.98
N GLY A 195 -5.05 -5.48 0.93
CA GLY A 195 -3.89 -5.87 0.13
C GLY A 195 -3.21 -4.68 -0.57
N PHE A 196 -3.96 -3.66 -0.97
CA PHE A 196 -3.44 -2.45 -1.62
C PHE A 196 -2.46 -1.70 -0.70
N SER A 197 -2.90 -1.35 0.52
CA SER A 197 -2.03 -0.63 1.46
C SER A 197 -0.93 -1.50 2.03
N ALA A 198 -1.18 -2.81 2.12
CA ALA A 198 -0.17 -3.79 2.52
C ALA A 198 0.99 -3.80 1.52
N LEU A 199 0.70 -3.87 0.22
CA LEU A 199 1.71 -3.81 -0.84
C LEU A 199 2.39 -2.44 -0.90
N ALA A 200 1.63 -1.34 -0.77
CA ALA A 200 2.23 0.00 -0.79
C ALA A 200 3.26 0.20 0.32
N ASN A 201 2.94 -0.24 1.56
CA ASN A 201 3.86 -0.14 2.69
C ASN A 201 5.08 -1.06 2.57
N ARG A 202 5.01 -2.13 1.76
CA ARG A 202 6.20 -2.97 1.46
C ARG A 202 7.24 -2.24 0.62
N ARG A 203 6.93 -1.08 0.02
CA ARG A 203 7.94 -0.24 -0.64
C ARG A 203 8.92 0.40 0.34
N ARG A 204 8.53 0.55 1.61
CA ARG A 204 9.38 1.10 2.65
C ARG A 204 10.55 0.15 2.93
N ILE A 205 11.74 0.70 3.16
CA ILE A 205 12.92 -0.07 3.59
C ILE A 205 12.62 -0.82 4.90
N GLU A 206 11.95 -0.16 5.84
CA GLU A 206 11.48 -0.76 7.09
C GLU A 206 9.93 -0.79 7.14
N PRO A 207 9.28 -1.75 6.47
CA PRO A 207 7.83 -1.74 6.24
C PRO A 207 6.98 -1.81 7.51
N TYR A 208 7.55 -2.30 8.62
CA TYR A 208 6.87 -2.44 9.91
C TYR A 208 7.16 -1.31 10.89
N GLN A 209 8.07 -0.40 10.54
CA GLN A 209 8.42 0.71 11.42
C GLN A 209 7.20 1.65 11.52
N LYS A 210 6.71 1.85 12.75
CA LYS A 210 5.51 2.67 13.05
C LYS A 210 4.30 2.32 12.17
N LEU A 211 4.13 1.03 11.89
CA LEU A 211 2.95 0.49 11.21
C LEU A 211 1.90 0.08 12.25
N PHE A 212 0.67 0.55 12.05
CA PHE A 212 -0.48 0.27 12.89
C PHE A 212 -1.62 -0.29 12.05
N LYS A 213 -2.38 -1.21 12.64
CA LYS A 213 -3.56 -1.82 12.02
C LYS A 213 -4.78 -1.64 12.91
N TYR A 214 -5.92 -1.40 12.29
CA TYR A 214 -7.23 -1.43 12.94
C TYR A 214 -7.75 -2.87 13.04
N ASP A 215 -8.01 -3.32 14.26
CA ASP A 215 -8.72 -4.57 14.57
C ASP A 215 -10.20 -4.23 14.82
N GLY A 216 -11.04 -4.56 13.85
CA GLY A 216 -12.48 -4.32 13.91
C GLY A 216 -13.21 -5.17 14.96
N SER A 217 -12.69 -6.36 15.28
CA SER A 217 -13.31 -7.23 16.28
C SER A 217 -13.16 -6.67 17.69
N ARG A 218 -12.04 -6.00 17.94
CA ARG A 218 -11.72 -5.41 19.24
C ARG A 218 -11.94 -3.90 19.31
N ARG A 219 -12.15 -3.25 18.15
CA ARG A 219 -12.23 -1.80 17.99
C ARG A 219 -10.99 -1.08 18.52
N GLN A 220 -9.83 -1.57 18.11
CA GLN A 220 -8.53 -1.07 18.60
C GLN A 220 -7.57 -0.84 17.44
N ILE A 221 -6.59 0.01 17.70
CA ILE A 221 -5.43 0.16 16.82
C ILE A 221 -4.25 -0.47 17.52
N GLU A 222 -3.64 -1.45 16.86
CA GLU A 222 -2.49 -2.18 17.37
C GLU A 222 -1.29 -2.07 16.44
N ARG A 223 -0.09 -2.26 17.00
CA ARG A 223 1.13 -2.28 16.20
C ARG A 223 1.12 -3.51 15.31
N CYS A 224 1.41 -3.31 14.03
CA CYS A 224 1.51 -4.38 13.07
C CYS A 224 2.95 -4.88 13.00
N HIS A 225 3.16 -6.14 13.33
CA HIS A 225 4.46 -6.81 13.26
C HIS A 225 4.65 -7.60 11.96
N ASP A 226 3.54 -7.95 11.30
CA ASP A 226 3.55 -8.61 10.01
C ASP A 226 2.37 -8.17 9.13
N ILE A 227 2.67 -7.74 7.91
CA ILE A 227 1.75 -7.22 6.92
C ILE A 227 1.10 -8.37 6.13
N TYR A 228 1.62 -9.60 6.22
CA TYR A 228 0.99 -10.78 5.65
C TYR A 228 -0.22 -11.22 6.45
N GLU A 229 -0.16 -11.20 7.79
CA GLU A 229 -1.35 -11.41 8.64
C GLU A 229 -2.49 -10.45 8.28
N TYR A 230 -2.12 -9.29 7.74
CA TYR A 230 -3.00 -8.19 7.47
C TYR A 230 -3.66 -8.19 6.09
N ALA A 231 -2.97 -8.72 5.08
CA ALA A 231 -3.48 -8.82 3.72
C ALA A 231 -4.46 -9.99 3.53
N GLN A 232 -4.49 -10.94 4.47
CA GLN A 232 -5.41 -12.07 4.41
C GLN A 232 -6.83 -11.62 4.79
N PRO A 233 -7.85 -11.97 3.99
CA PRO A 233 -9.23 -11.80 4.45
C PRO A 233 -9.43 -12.58 5.77
N PRO A 234 -10.27 -12.08 6.69
CA PRO A 234 -10.57 -12.81 7.91
C PRO A 234 -10.99 -14.23 7.55
N LYS A 235 -10.35 -15.24 8.16
CA LYS A 235 -10.74 -16.64 7.98
C LYS A 235 -12.21 -16.73 8.32
N THR A 236 -13.04 -17.03 7.32
CA THR A 236 -14.45 -17.31 7.56
C THR A 236 -14.52 -18.51 8.49
N VAL A 237 -14.94 -18.28 9.73
CA VAL A 237 -15.38 -19.35 10.61
C VAL A 237 -16.66 -19.86 9.97
N LYS A 238 -16.57 -21.02 9.32
CA LYS A 238 -17.74 -21.77 8.84
C LYS A 238 -18.49 -22.34 10.02
#